data_AF-A0A0G4EG04-F1
#
_entry.id   AF-A0A0G4EG04-F1
#
_cell.length_a   1.000
_cell.length_b   1.000
_cell.length_c   1.000
_cell.angle_alpha   90.00
_cell.angle_beta   90.00
_cell.angle_gamma   90.00
#
_symmetry.space_group_name_H-M   'P 1'
#
loop_
_entity.id
_entity.type
_entity.pdbx_description
1 polymer ?
#
loop_
_entity_poly.entity_id
_entity_poly.type
_entity_poly.pdbx_seq_one_letter_code
_entity_poly.pdbx_strand_id
1 'polypeptide(L)'
;MGAALSRCDDACAHLLGAEEGEMRIPPRRQRLEDQLWEMYLDDERWRGRVTLPQMNLNTQEILWEILEGTLTAQRAATLVTGAELRVIVQIGDSYQWGLVELIMERRPPLPEACEIIDLLLQAGAPDVTAGDPSSLKHAITRGKYDVATVMLRHVNQNSPNLLRLHLLHVVARENHDIQPAVKLAMVSSLVELHPGQLLERDRNHRLPIHEFCRHPLSSEAAQEGLIDLLVRDGDRYTLNTTDRAGATPLQLAASDLNASGLLRGLLRHGANLWSAGVPRSSRLGRVEWMQRVVDAHLAYLRHNLLRLVRRSLNRALQPLWSIRAATDNGILREIKMKIAGYMCNAIPLYLPAPLRHRISKITRLFITAALERTTAGPQGAC
;
A
#
# COMPACT_ATOMS: atom_id res chain seq x y z
N MET A 1 -14.80 102.75 -12.76
CA MET A 1 -13.81 101.65 -12.68
C MET A 1 -13.28 101.61 -11.26
N GLY A 2 -13.45 100.61 -10.40
CA GLY A 2 -14.28 99.40 -10.27
C GLY A 2 -14.27 99.07 -8.75
N ALA A 3 -15.42 98.89 -8.10
CA ALA A 3 -16.06 97.60 -7.77
C ALA A 3 -15.09 96.60 -7.09
N ALA A 4 -15.12 96.38 -5.76
CA ALA A 4 -16.13 95.75 -4.87
C ALA A 4 -15.75 94.29 -4.51
N LEU A 5 -16.28 93.81 -3.36
CA LEU A 5 -16.19 92.47 -2.70
C LEU A 5 -15.14 92.42 -1.56
N SER A 6 -15.41 92.31 -0.25
CA SER A 6 -16.55 91.91 0.62
C SER A 6 -17.00 90.45 0.61
N ARG A 7 -16.59 89.73 1.68
CA ARG A 7 -17.24 88.66 2.48
C ARG A 7 -17.62 87.31 1.83
N CYS A 8 -17.15 86.23 2.49
CA CYS A 8 -17.82 84.97 2.88
C CYS A 8 -16.70 84.01 3.35
N ASP A 9 -16.49 83.81 4.66
CA ASP A 9 -17.19 82.88 5.57
C ASP A 9 -16.78 81.41 5.40
N ASP A 10 -16.11 80.89 6.44
CA ASP A 10 -16.30 79.59 7.10
C ASP A 10 -16.67 78.37 6.25
N ALA A 11 -15.66 77.57 5.86
CA ALA A 11 -15.87 76.19 5.42
C ALA A 11 -14.61 75.28 5.56
N CYS A 12 -13.88 75.32 6.69
CA CYS A 12 -12.62 74.56 6.86
C CYS A 12 -12.57 73.52 8.00
N ALA A 13 -13.69 73.03 8.55
CA ALA A 13 -13.63 72.22 9.78
C ALA A 13 -14.29 70.83 9.79
N HIS A 14 -14.67 70.21 8.66
CA HIS A 14 -15.31 68.87 8.70
C HIS A 14 -14.95 67.95 7.52
N LEU A 15 -13.70 67.48 7.42
CA LEU A 15 -13.35 66.32 6.56
C LEU A 15 -12.17 65.50 7.13
N LEU A 16 -12.23 65.14 8.41
CA LEU A 16 -11.42 64.06 8.99
C LEU A 16 -12.32 63.14 9.81
N GLY A 17 -13.23 62.49 9.10
CA GLY A 17 -14.01 61.35 9.59
C GLY A 17 -13.94 60.26 8.53
N ALA A 18 -12.76 59.69 8.32
CA ALA A 18 -12.65 58.42 7.62
C ALA A 18 -13.24 57.36 8.57
N GLU A 19 -14.57 57.19 8.46
CA GLU A 19 -15.24 56.02 9.00
C GLU A 19 -14.49 54.80 8.47
N GLU A 20 -13.95 53.99 9.38
CA GLU A 20 -13.61 52.60 9.12
C GLU A 20 -14.91 51.92 8.65
N GLY A 21 -15.20 52.06 7.36
CA GLY A 21 -16.35 51.43 6.74
C GLY A 21 -16.16 49.93 6.89
N GLU A 22 -16.91 49.33 7.81
CA GLU A 22 -17.07 47.89 7.94
C GLU A 22 -17.20 47.31 6.54
N MET A 23 -16.14 46.64 6.08
CA MET A 23 -16.06 46.03 4.77
C MET A 23 -17.12 44.92 4.75
N ARG A 24 -18.33 45.26 4.30
CA ARG A 24 -19.45 44.33 4.15
C ARG A 24 -18.95 43.11 3.40
N ILE A 25 -18.92 41.97 4.09
CA ILE A 25 -18.53 40.69 3.52
C ILE A 25 -19.41 40.46 2.28
N PRO A 26 -18.84 40.27 1.07
CA PRO A 26 -19.64 40.08 -0.12
C PRO A 26 -20.54 38.85 0.06
N PRO A 27 -21.81 38.90 -0.36
CA PRO A 27 -22.81 37.86 -0.07
C PRO A 27 -22.43 36.45 -0.57
N ARG A 28 -21.47 36.34 -1.51
CA ARG A 28 -20.91 35.06 -1.95
C ARG A 28 -20.00 34.38 -0.92
N ARG A 29 -19.24 35.15 -0.15
CA ARG A 29 -18.31 34.59 0.86
C ARG A 29 -19.07 33.99 2.04
N GLN A 30 -20.11 34.66 2.52
CA GLN A 30 -20.91 34.13 3.62
C GLN A 30 -21.62 32.83 3.21
N ARG A 31 -22.13 32.76 1.97
CA ARG A 31 -22.66 31.51 1.41
C ARG A 31 -21.63 30.39 1.31
N LEU A 32 -20.37 30.70 0.99
CA LEU A 32 -19.29 29.70 0.95
C LEU A 32 -19.08 29.07 2.33
N GLU A 33 -19.02 29.91 3.36
CA GLU A 33 -18.85 29.48 4.75
C GLU A 33 -20.06 28.63 5.19
N ASP A 34 -21.28 29.05 4.86
CA ASP A 34 -22.51 28.31 5.16
C ASP A 34 -22.59 26.95 4.45
N GLN A 35 -22.17 26.86 3.17
CA GLN A 35 -22.18 25.59 2.44
C GLN A 35 -21.10 24.61 2.91
N LEU A 36 -19.92 25.12 3.26
CA LEU A 36 -18.89 24.31 3.91
C LEU A 36 -19.42 23.68 5.20
N TRP A 37 -20.31 24.37 5.91
CA TRP A 37 -21.03 23.82 7.06
C TRP A 37 -22.00 22.71 6.71
N GLU A 38 -22.91 22.96 5.78
CA GLU A 38 -23.90 21.96 5.40
C GLU A 38 -23.27 20.68 4.84
N MET A 39 -22.17 20.79 4.11
CA MET A 39 -21.58 19.65 3.42
C MET A 39 -20.72 18.75 4.31
N TYR A 40 -20.06 19.30 5.33
CA TYR A 40 -19.05 18.57 6.09
C TYR A 40 -19.43 18.23 7.52
N LEU A 41 -20.41 18.92 8.09
CA LEU A 41 -20.55 19.00 9.53
C LEU A 41 -21.99 18.78 9.97
N ASP A 42 -22.43 17.52 9.86
CA ASP A 42 -23.51 16.97 10.70
C ASP A 42 -23.12 16.96 12.19
N ASP A 43 -21.86 17.26 12.52
CA ASP A 43 -21.34 17.37 13.89
C ASP A 43 -21.32 18.85 14.31
N GLU A 44 -22.28 19.24 15.16
CA GLU A 44 -22.44 20.61 15.68
C GLU A 44 -21.19 21.18 16.36
N ARG A 45 -20.21 20.32 16.71
CA ARG A 45 -18.93 20.72 17.33
C ARG A 45 -18.10 21.70 16.50
N TRP A 46 -18.38 21.82 15.21
CA TRP A 46 -17.55 22.59 14.27
C TRP A 46 -18.19 23.89 13.79
N ARG A 47 -19.39 24.22 14.28
CA ARG A 47 -20.13 25.42 13.89
C ARG A 47 -19.31 26.70 14.16
N GLY A 48 -19.06 27.49 13.12
CA GLY A 48 -18.46 28.84 13.22
C GLY A 48 -16.92 28.93 13.13
N ARG A 49 -16.22 27.91 12.63
CA ARG A 49 -14.75 27.90 12.48
C ARG A 49 -14.22 27.53 11.08
N VAL A 50 -14.85 28.01 10.00
CA VAL A 50 -14.29 27.88 8.64
C VAL A 50 -13.63 29.21 8.36
N THR A 51 -12.33 29.18 8.13
CA THR A 51 -11.58 30.36 7.74
C THR A 51 -11.13 30.20 6.30
N LEU A 52 -11.69 31.03 5.43
CA LEU A 52 -11.26 31.13 4.04
C LEU A 52 -10.13 32.17 3.93
N PRO A 53 -8.96 31.80 3.37
CA PRO A 53 -7.92 32.78 3.10
C PRO A 53 -8.37 33.75 1.99
N GLN A 54 -7.66 34.88 1.86
CA GLN A 54 -7.79 35.68 0.66
C GLN A 54 -7.29 34.86 -0.53
N MET A 55 -8.08 34.88 -1.61
CA MET A 55 -7.84 34.08 -2.81
C MET A 55 -8.41 34.81 -4.02
N ASN A 56 -7.81 34.60 -5.18
CA ASN A 56 -8.26 35.21 -6.42
C ASN A 56 -9.60 34.63 -6.92
N LEU A 57 -10.22 35.29 -7.91
CA LEU A 57 -11.55 34.93 -8.39
C LEU A 57 -11.62 33.49 -8.93
N ASN A 58 -10.59 33.04 -9.65
CA ASN A 58 -10.57 31.68 -10.21
C ASN A 58 -10.53 30.62 -9.10
N THR A 59 -9.72 30.82 -8.05
CA THR A 59 -9.71 29.91 -6.90
C THR A 59 -11.03 29.91 -6.14
N GLN A 60 -11.67 31.08 -5.99
CA GLN A 60 -13.00 31.17 -5.38
C GLN A 60 -14.04 30.40 -6.19
N GLU A 61 -14.01 30.49 -7.53
CA GLU A 61 -14.93 29.74 -8.38
C GLU A 61 -14.67 28.22 -8.32
N ILE A 62 -13.41 27.78 -8.33
CA ILE A 62 -13.08 26.36 -8.14
C ILE A 62 -13.64 25.87 -6.80
N LEU A 63 -13.37 26.61 -5.72
CA LEU A 63 -13.86 26.24 -4.39
C LEU A 63 -15.39 26.17 -4.36
N TRP A 64 -16.07 27.19 -4.87
CA TRP A 64 -17.54 27.24 -4.92
C TRP A 64 -18.12 26.06 -5.69
N GLU A 65 -17.61 25.77 -6.88
CA GLU A 65 -18.10 24.67 -7.72
C GLU A 65 -17.79 23.28 -7.11
N ILE A 66 -16.71 23.14 -6.34
CA ILE A 66 -16.46 21.91 -5.56
C ILE A 66 -17.55 21.73 -4.51
N LEU A 67 -17.91 22.77 -3.77
CA LEU A 67 -18.91 22.69 -2.69
C LEU A 67 -20.30 22.39 -3.27
N GLU A 68 -20.70 23.12 -4.30
CA GLU A 68 -21.97 22.90 -5.02
C GLU A 68 -22.03 21.55 -5.74
N GLY A 69 -20.88 20.94 -6.04
CA GLY A 69 -20.83 19.67 -6.76
C GLY A 69 -20.99 19.80 -8.27
N THR A 70 -20.74 21.01 -8.78
CA THR A 70 -20.96 21.38 -10.17
C THR A 70 -19.65 21.45 -10.97
N LEU A 71 -18.50 21.35 -10.30
CA LEU A 71 -17.19 21.38 -10.96
C LEU A 71 -17.02 20.17 -11.88
N THR A 72 -16.79 20.43 -13.17
CA THR A 72 -16.45 19.42 -14.18
C THR A 72 -14.97 19.49 -14.54
N ALA A 73 -14.39 18.46 -15.15
CA ALA A 73 -12.97 18.49 -15.56
C ALA A 73 -12.69 19.58 -16.59
N GLN A 74 -13.59 19.80 -17.56
CA GLN A 74 -13.45 20.88 -18.55
C GLN A 74 -13.44 22.26 -17.87
N ARG A 75 -14.34 22.47 -16.90
CA ARG A 75 -14.42 23.74 -16.18
C ARG A 75 -13.19 23.94 -15.30
N ALA A 76 -12.75 22.91 -14.59
CA ALA A 76 -11.51 22.92 -13.82
C ALA A 76 -10.31 23.31 -14.71
N ALA A 77 -10.16 22.71 -15.90
CA ALA A 77 -9.07 23.03 -16.83
C ALA A 77 -9.03 24.52 -17.23
N THR A 78 -10.19 25.17 -17.37
CA THR A 78 -10.25 26.62 -17.64
C THR A 78 -9.86 27.45 -16.42
N LEU A 79 -10.33 27.07 -15.23
CA LEU A 79 -10.16 27.86 -14.01
C LEU A 79 -8.75 27.74 -13.42
N VAL A 80 -8.09 26.59 -13.57
CA VAL A 80 -6.72 26.39 -13.03
C VAL A 80 -5.71 27.35 -13.65
N THR A 81 -5.98 27.87 -14.85
CA THR A 81 -5.14 28.90 -15.48
C THR A 81 -5.31 30.22 -14.73
N GLY A 82 -4.34 30.53 -13.86
CA GLY A 82 -4.35 31.75 -13.04
C GLY A 82 -4.97 31.57 -11.65
N ALA A 83 -5.38 30.36 -11.26
CA ALA A 83 -5.80 30.07 -9.90
C ALA A 83 -4.60 29.93 -8.94
N GLU A 84 -4.76 30.41 -7.72
CA GLU A 84 -3.86 30.12 -6.59
C GLU A 84 -4.28 28.78 -5.96
N LEU A 85 -3.63 27.68 -6.37
CA LEU A 85 -4.04 26.34 -5.95
C LEU A 85 -3.50 25.88 -4.59
N ARG A 86 -2.61 26.68 -3.97
CA ARG A 86 -2.04 26.44 -2.63
C ARG A 86 -2.93 26.96 -1.50
N VAL A 87 -4.20 27.22 -1.80
CA VAL A 87 -5.19 27.63 -0.82
C VAL A 87 -5.45 26.48 0.14
N ILE A 88 -5.38 26.80 1.43
CA ILE A 88 -5.70 25.92 2.53
C ILE A 88 -6.97 26.47 3.18
N VAL A 89 -8.03 25.67 3.17
CA VAL A 89 -9.26 25.93 3.90
C VAL A 89 -9.10 25.36 5.30
N GLN A 90 -9.18 26.23 6.30
CA GLN A 90 -9.14 25.81 7.69
C GLN A 90 -10.54 25.44 8.17
N ILE A 91 -10.71 24.22 8.68
CA ILE A 91 -11.97 23.68 9.17
C ILE A 91 -11.77 23.33 10.65
N GLY A 92 -12.35 24.13 11.53
CA GLY A 92 -12.08 24.03 12.96
C GLY A 92 -10.65 24.44 13.34
N ASP A 93 -10.23 24.03 14.53
CA ASP A 93 -8.89 24.37 15.04
C ASP A 93 -7.79 23.44 14.52
N SER A 94 -8.18 22.27 14.01
CA SER A 94 -7.25 21.15 13.83
C SER A 94 -7.09 20.68 12.39
N TYR A 95 -7.99 21.08 11.48
CA TYR A 95 -7.98 20.58 10.10
C TYR A 95 -7.69 21.68 9.11
N GLN A 96 -6.77 21.36 8.20
CA GLN A 96 -6.35 22.19 7.08
C GLN A 96 -6.50 21.36 5.83
N TRP A 97 -7.42 21.75 4.95
CA TRP A 97 -7.71 21.01 3.72
C TRP A 97 -7.34 21.85 2.50
N GLY A 98 -6.58 21.26 1.60
CA GLY A 98 -6.43 21.81 0.25
C GLY A 98 -7.66 21.49 -0.61
N LEU A 99 -7.62 21.98 -1.85
CA LEU A 99 -8.68 21.72 -2.83
C LEU A 99 -8.84 20.21 -3.12
N VAL A 100 -7.75 19.45 -3.07
CA VAL A 100 -7.77 18.01 -3.31
C VAL A 100 -8.47 17.26 -2.18
N GLU A 101 -8.20 17.61 -0.92
CA GLU A 101 -8.92 17.06 0.24
C GLU A 101 -10.40 17.41 0.20
N LEU A 102 -10.75 18.63 -0.20
CA LEU A 102 -12.14 19.04 -0.37
C LEU A 102 -12.86 18.21 -1.44
N ILE A 103 -12.22 17.91 -2.57
CA ILE A 103 -12.84 17.01 -3.56
C ILE A 103 -13.01 15.60 -2.99
N MET A 104 -12.04 15.12 -2.21
CA MET A 104 -12.11 13.80 -1.58
C MET A 104 -13.15 13.70 -0.48
N GLU A 105 -13.38 14.73 0.32
CA GLU A 105 -14.34 14.62 1.43
C GLU A 105 -15.78 14.88 0.97
N ARG A 106 -15.97 15.46 -0.22
CA ARG A 106 -17.29 15.84 -0.74
C ARG A 106 -18.31 14.69 -0.77
N ARG A 107 -19.54 15.00 -0.35
CA ARG A 107 -20.71 14.10 -0.46
C ARG A 107 -21.90 14.84 -1.09
N PRO A 108 -22.47 14.36 -2.20
CA PRO A 108 -22.03 13.21 -3.01
C PRO A 108 -20.64 13.43 -3.66
N PRO A 109 -19.96 12.38 -4.16
CA PRO A 109 -18.71 12.56 -4.90
C PRO A 109 -18.95 13.37 -6.19
N LEU A 110 -17.96 14.18 -6.59
CA LEU A 110 -18.00 14.88 -7.88
C LEU A 110 -17.96 13.85 -9.04
N PRO A 111 -18.70 14.09 -10.13
CA PRO A 111 -18.39 13.43 -11.40
C PRO A 111 -16.96 13.82 -11.80
N GLU A 112 -16.18 12.89 -12.36
CA GLU A 112 -14.82 13.17 -12.84
C GLU A 112 -13.83 13.63 -11.74
N ALA A 113 -14.07 13.24 -10.47
CA ALA A 113 -13.19 13.63 -9.36
C ALA A 113 -11.71 13.29 -9.61
N CYS A 114 -11.42 12.16 -10.26
CA CYS A 114 -10.07 11.75 -10.61
C CYS A 114 -9.44 12.68 -11.66
N GLU A 115 -10.15 13.05 -12.73
CA GLU A 115 -9.66 13.98 -13.75
C GLU A 115 -9.45 15.39 -13.16
N ILE A 116 -10.37 15.86 -12.32
CA ILE A 116 -10.26 17.17 -11.67
C ILE A 116 -9.02 17.20 -10.75
N ILE A 117 -8.80 16.16 -9.94
CA ILE A 117 -7.62 16.07 -9.08
C ILE A 117 -6.33 16.03 -9.92
N ASP A 118 -6.31 15.27 -11.02
CA ASP A 118 -5.16 15.22 -11.93
C ASP A 118 -4.82 16.62 -12.46
N LEU A 119 -5.81 17.37 -12.93
CA LEU A 119 -5.65 18.75 -13.42
C LEU A 119 -5.12 19.70 -12.34
N LEU A 120 -5.65 19.62 -11.11
CA LEU A 120 -5.18 20.45 -9.99
C LEU A 120 -3.71 20.16 -9.67
N LEU A 121 -3.32 18.88 -9.62
CA LEU A 121 -1.94 18.48 -9.35
C LEU A 121 -0.99 18.91 -10.48
N GLN A 122 -1.38 18.76 -11.74
CA GLN A 122 -0.63 19.25 -12.90
C GLN A 122 -0.41 20.77 -12.85
N ALA A 123 -1.40 21.52 -12.36
CA ALA A 123 -1.34 22.97 -12.21
C ALA A 123 -0.58 23.44 -10.94
N GLY A 124 0.00 22.52 -10.16
CA GLY A 124 0.84 22.86 -9.01
C GLY A 124 0.07 23.09 -7.70
N ALA A 125 -1.11 22.47 -7.55
CA ALA A 125 -1.71 22.25 -6.24
C ALA A 125 -0.68 21.63 -5.26
N PRO A 126 -0.80 21.90 -3.95
CA PRO A 126 0.21 21.52 -2.97
C PRO A 126 0.53 20.02 -3.02
N ASP A 127 1.80 19.70 -2.73
CA ASP A 127 2.34 18.35 -2.78
C ASP A 127 1.45 17.38 -1.98
N VAL A 128 0.98 16.33 -2.65
CA VAL A 128 0.14 15.26 -2.07
C VAL A 128 0.80 14.54 -0.89
N THR A 129 2.12 14.71 -0.72
CA THR A 129 2.93 14.19 0.39
C THR A 129 3.25 15.21 1.47
N ALA A 130 2.91 16.49 1.27
CA ALA A 130 3.10 17.56 2.25
C ALA A 130 1.88 17.68 3.20
N GLY A 131 2.12 18.16 4.43
CA GLY A 131 1.09 18.31 5.46
C GLY A 131 0.85 17.06 6.31
N ASP A 132 0.04 17.20 7.36
CA ASP A 132 -0.43 16.10 8.21
C ASP A 132 -1.96 16.22 8.45
N PRO A 133 -2.78 15.24 8.02
CA PRO A 133 -2.41 14.10 7.19
C PRO A 133 -2.11 14.54 5.75
N SER A 134 -1.08 14.00 5.12
CA SER A 134 -0.85 14.19 3.68
C SER A 134 -2.08 13.72 2.87
N SER A 135 -2.45 14.42 1.80
CA SER A 135 -3.59 14.08 0.93
C SER A 135 -3.57 12.62 0.48
N LEU A 136 -2.40 12.10 0.12
CA LEU A 136 -2.22 10.72 -0.35
C LEU A 136 -2.55 9.70 0.75
N LYS A 137 -2.01 9.88 1.96
CA LYS A 137 -2.34 9.02 3.10
C LYS A 137 -3.82 9.08 3.41
N HIS A 138 -4.42 10.27 3.36
CA HIS A 138 -5.84 10.47 3.59
C HIS A 138 -6.70 9.73 2.56
N ALA A 139 -6.37 9.83 1.27
CA ALA A 139 -7.02 9.08 0.19
C ALA A 139 -6.98 7.56 0.45
N ILE A 140 -5.81 7.04 0.82
CA ILE A 140 -5.61 5.62 1.14
C ILE A 140 -6.40 5.21 2.38
N THR A 141 -6.39 6.01 3.45
CA THR A 141 -7.17 5.75 4.66
C THR A 141 -8.66 5.70 4.36
N ARG A 142 -9.16 6.56 3.48
CA ARG A 142 -10.57 6.59 3.04
C ARG A 142 -10.92 5.54 1.97
N GLY A 143 -9.94 4.76 1.51
CA GLY A 143 -10.17 3.72 0.52
C GLY A 143 -10.34 4.22 -0.92
N LYS A 144 -10.02 5.48 -1.19
CA LYS A 144 -10.12 6.12 -2.51
C LYS A 144 -8.89 5.77 -3.36
N TYR A 145 -8.74 4.50 -3.70
CA TYR A 145 -7.53 3.99 -4.38
C TYR A 145 -7.39 4.45 -5.84
N ASP A 146 -8.50 4.78 -6.49
CA ASP A 146 -8.53 5.48 -7.78
C ASP A 146 -7.87 6.87 -7.68
N VAL A 147 -8.30 7.68 -6.72
CA VAL A 147 -7.72 9.00 -6.44
C VAL A 147 -6.26 8.88 -6.01
N ALA A 148 -5.94 7.94 -5.10
CA ALA A 148 -4.56 7.71 -4.68
C ALA A 148 -3.67 7.32 -5.87
N THR A 149 -4.18 6.54 -6.83
CA THR A 149 -3.43 6.19 -8.05
C THR A 149 -3.13 7.42 -8.90
N VAL A 150 -4.06 8.36 -9.03
CA VAL A 150 -3.81 9.65 -9.70
C VAL A 150 -2.73 10.44 -8.96
N MET A 151 -2.84 10.56 -7.62
CA MET A 151 -1.86 11.26 -6.80
C MET A 151 -0.45 10.67 -6.93
N LEU A 152 -0.32 9.34 -6.93
CA LEU A 152 0.97 8.65 -7.05
C LEU A 152 1.72 8.97 -8.36
N ARG A 153 1.02 9.36 -9.44
CA ARG A 153 1.66 9.81 -10.69
C ARG A 153 2.40 11.14 -10.55
N HIS A 154 1.99 11.96 -9.57
CA HIS A 154 2.55 13.28 -9.29
C HIS A 154 3.54 13.28 -8.14
N VAL A 155 3.68 12.16 -7.42
CA VAL A 155 4.68 12.04 -6.36
C VAL A 155 6.07 12.02 -6.97
N ASN A 156 6.94 12.92 -6.52
CA ASN A 156 8.36 12.83 -6.81
C ASN A 156 8.94 11.55 -6.19
N GLN A 157 9.47 10.66 -7.01
CA GLN A 157 10.07 9.38 -6.58
C GLN A 157 11.14 9.55 -5.49
N ASN A 158 11.79 10.72 -5.44
CA ASN A 158 12.81 11.05 -4.46
C ASN A 158 12.26 11.79 -3.23
N SER A 159 10.94 11.87 -3.04
CA SER A 159 10.35 12.55 -1.88
C SER A 159 10.65 11.75 -0.61
N PRO A 160 11.47 12.30 0.33
CA PRO A 160 11.76 11.62 1.59
C PRO A 160 10.52 11.51 2.49
N ASN A 161 9.48 12.30 2.20
CA ASN A 161 8.24 12.29 2.96
C ASN A 161 7.44 11.02 2.74
N LEU A 162 7.54 10.37 1.58
CA LEU A 162 6.78 9.15 1.28
C LEU A 162 7.00 8.06 2.34
N LEU A 163 8.27 7.86 2.75
CA LEU A 163 8.63 6.87 3.76
C LEU A 163 8.12 7.19 5.17
N ARG A 164 7.81 8.46 5.45
CA ARG A 164 7.31 8.90 6.75
C ARG A 164 5.80 8.67 6.90
N LEU A 165 5.10 8.42 5.79
CA LEU A 165 3.66 8.26 5.78
C LEU A 165 3.21 6.85 6.17
N HIS A 166 4.10 5.85 6.11
CA HIS A 166 3.79 4.46 6.42
C HIS A 166 2.62 3.92 5.60
N LEU A 167 2.59 4.25 4.30
CA LEU A 167 1.44 3.99 3.43
C LEU A 167 1.09 2.50 3.34
N LEU A 168 2.10 1.62 3.26
CA LEU A 168 1.84 0.17 3.25
C LEU A 168 1.20 -0.32 4.56
N HIS A 169 1.56 0.24 5.71
CA HIS A 169 0.88 -0.09 6.98
C HIS A 169 -0.56 0.41 6.99
N VAL A 170 -0.82 1.60 6.44
CA VAL A 170 -2.18 2.15 6.32
C VAL A 170 -3.03 1.28 5.39
N VAL A 171 -2.51 0.91 4.21
CA VAL A 171 -3.19 -0.02 3.30
C VAL A 171 -3.54 -1.30 4.04
N ALA A 172 -2.60 -1.93 4.76
CA ALA A 172 -2.88 -3.16 5.48
C ALA A 172 -4.04 -3.03 6.50
N ARG A 173 -4.02 -1.97 7.31
CA ARG A 173 -4.97 -1.76 8.43
C ARG A 173 -6.34 -1.28 8.02
N GLU A 174 -6.44 -0.47 6.98
CA GLU A 174 -7.68 0.21 6.63
C GLU A 174 -8.44 -0.49 5.50
N ASN A 175 -9.72 -0.14 5.34
CA ASN A 175 -10.59 -0.52 4.21
C ASN A 175 -10.61 -2.02 3.91
N HIS A 176 -11.09 -2.81 4.89
CA HIS A 176 -11.22 -4.27 4.77
C HIS A 176 -12.32 -4.70 3.80
N ASP A 177 -13.22 -3.79 3.45
CA ASP A 177 -14.33 -3.95 2.51
C ASP A 177 -13.93 -3.77 1.04
N ILE A 178 -12.77 -3.15 0.77
CA ILE A 178 -12.25 -3.01 -0.60
C ILE A 178 -11.91 -4.38 -1.19
N GLN A 179 -12.23 -4.54 -2.47
CA GLN A 179 -11.88 -5.74 -3.22
C GLN A 179 -10.37 -6.06 -3.11
N PRO A 180 -9.99 -7.29 -2.73
CA PRO A 180 -8.60 -7.68 -2.55
C PRO A 180 -7.67 -7.39 -3.73
N ALA A 181 -8.18 -7.51 -4.97
CA ALA A 181 -7.41 -7.24 -6.18
C ALA A 181 -7.01 -5.76 -6.29
N VAL A 182 -7.92 -4.84 -5.95
CA VAL A 182 -7.64 -3.39 -5.97
C VAL A 182 -6.65 -3.04 -4.87
N LYS A 183 -6.81 -3.63 -3.68
CA LYS A 183 -5.87 -3.45 -2.57
C LYS A 183 -4.47 -3.97 -2.91
N LEU A 184 -4.37 -5.14 -3.55
CA LEU A 184 -3.10 -5.67 -4.06
C LEU A 184 -2.48 -4.75 -5.11
N ALA A 185 -3.27 -4.22 -6.06
CA ALA A 185 -2.78 -3.27 -7.06
C ALA A 185 -2.20 -2.01 -6.41
N MET A 186 -2.88 -1.45 -5.40
CA MET A 186 -2.36 -0.32 -4.63
C MET A 186 -1.04 -0.63 -3.92
N VAL A 187 -0.91 -1.82 -3.31
CA VAL A 187 0.37 -2.26 -2.71
C VAL A 187 1.47 -2.33 -3.78
N SER A 188 1.19 -2.93 -4.93
CA SER A 188 2.14 -3.00 -6.04
C SER A 188 2.60 -1.62 -6.48
N SER A 189 1.67 -0.67 -6.69
CA SER A 189 2.01 0.70 -7.08
C SER A 189 2.89 1.41 -6.05
N LEU A 190 2.64 1.21 -4.75
CA LEU A 190 3.48 1.77 -3.69
C LEU A 190 4.88 1.14 -3.68
N VAL A 191 4.97 -0.18 -3.81
CA VAL A 191 6.27 -0.89 -3.86
C VAL A 191 7.08 -0.49 -5.09
N GLU A 192 6.44 -0.38 -6.25
CA GLU A 192 7.07 0.09 -7.49
C GLU A 192 7.57 1.53 -7.38
N LEU A 193 6.79 2.41 -6.73
CA LEU A 193 7.19 3.80 -6.51
C LEU A 193 8.42 3.89 -5.60
N HIS A 194 8.45 3.12 -4.51
CA HIS A 194 9.58 3.12 -3.59
C HIS A 194 9.69 1.80 -2.80
N PRO A 195 10.56 0.85 -3.21
CA PRO A 195 10.68 -0.47 -2.57
C PRO A 195 11.08 -0.41 -1.09
N GLY A 196 11.79 0.66 -0.67
CA GLY A 196 12.17 0.88 0.73
C GLY A 196 10.99 0.92 1.71
N GLN A 197 9.76 1.15 1.23
CA GLN A 197 8.55 1.08 2.08
C GLN A 197 8.37 -0.29 2.74
N LEU A 198 8.87 -1.37 2.11
CA LEU A 198 8.82 -2.74 2.65
C LEU A 198 9.64 -2.92 3.94
N LEU A 199 10.61 -2.03 4.18
CA LEU A 199 11.52 -2.07 5.33
C LEU A 199 11.13 -1.08 6.43
N GLU A 200 10.08 -0.29 6.21
CA GLU A 200 9.60 0.66 7.20
C GLU A 200 9.08 -0.02 8.45
N ARG A 201 9.44 0.54 9.59
CA ARG A 201 8.99 0.08 10.89
C ARG A 201 8.01 1.08 11.47
N ASP A 202 6.84 0.59 11.88
CA ASP A 202 5.91 1.39 12.65
C ASP A 202 6.39 1.58 14.11
N ARG A 203 5.55 2.22 14.94
CA ARG A 203 5.83 2.43 16.39
C ARG A 203 5.99 1.14 17.21
N ASN A 204 5.55 0.00 16.68
CA ASN A 204 5.70 -1.33 17.27
C ASN A 204 6.83 -2.14 16.61
N HIS A 205 7.72 -1.48 15.86
CA HIS A 205 8.77 -2.12 15.07
C HIS A 205 8.25 -3.13 14.04
N ARG A 206 6.99 -3.02 13.61
CA ARG A 206 6.40 -3.90 12.61
C ARG A 206 6.73 -3.43 11.21
N LEU A 207 7.17 -4.38 10.39
CA LEU A 207 7.24 -4.23 8.94
C LEU A 207 5.84 -4.37 8.31
N PRO A 208 5.59 -3.86 7.10
CA PRO A 208 4.30 -4.03 6.41
C PRO A 208 3.81 -5.48 6.35
N ILE A 209 4.72 -6.44 6.17
CA ILE A 209 4.34 -7.87 6.17
C ILE A 209 3.70 -8.32 7.50
N HIS A 210 4.08 -7.74 8.64
CA HIS A 210 3.44 -8.05 9.92
C HIS A 210 1.99 -7.57 9.93
N GLU A 211 1.73 -6.39 9.38
CA GLU A 211 0.38 -5.83 9.30
C GLU A 211 -0.49 -6.63 8.33
N PHE A 212 0.03 -7.02 7.16
CA PHE A 212 -0.69 -7.91 6.25
C PHE A 212 -0.87 -9.34 6.79
N CYS A 213 -0.09 -9.76 7.80
CA CYS A 213 -0.34 -11.00 8.52
C CYS A 213 -1.42 -10.86 9.60
N ARG A 214 -1.60 -9.66 10.16
CA ARG A 214 -2.68 -9.35 11.11
C ARG A 214 -4.00 -9.04 10.42
N HIS A 215 -3.91 -8.47 9.22
CA HIS A 215 -5.02 -8.00 8.42
C HIS A 215 -4.90 -8.61 7.00
N PRO A 216 -5.07 -9.93 6.85
CA PRO A 216 -4.94 -10.58 5.56
C PRO A 216 -6.02 -10.08 4.59
N LEU A 217 -5.69 -10.13 3.30
CA LEU A 217 -6.66 -9.95 2.22
C LEU A 217 -7.67 -11.10 2.25
N SER A 218 -8.94 -10.79 1.99
CA SER A 218 -10.03 -11.79 2.03
C SER A 218 -9.95 -12.84 0.92
N SER A 219 -9.18 -12.59 -0.15
CA SER A 219 -8.94 -13.56 -1.23
C SER A 219 -7.60 -14.27 -1.04
N GLU A 220 -7.61 -15.60 -0.98
CA GLU A 220 -6.40 -16.42 -0.88
C GLU A 220 -5.43 -16.15 -2.04
N ALA A 221 -5.93 -16.04 -3.28
CA ALA A 221 -5.11 -15.76 -4.45
C ALA A 221 -4.45 -14.38 -4.37
N ALA A 222 -5.19 -13.36 -3.93
CA ALA A 222 -4.62 -12.01 -3.74
C ALA A 222 -3.60 -11.99 -2.60
N GLN A 223 -3.87 -12.71 -1.50
CA GLN A 223 -2.93 -12.84 -0.39
C GLN A 223 -1.65 -13.57 -0.81
N GLU A 224 -1.73 -14.63 -1.60
CA GLU A 224 -0.55 -15.30 -2.16
C GLU A 224 0.25 -14.35 -3.07
N GLY A 225 -0.43 -13.62 -3.95
CA GLY A 225 0.20 -12.61 -4.81
C GLY A 225 0.88 -11.49 -4.02
N LEU A 226 0.26 -11.04 -2.93
CA LEU A 226 0.83 -10.08 -2.00
C LEU A 226 2.11 -10.64 -1.34
N ILE A 227 2.09 -11.86 -0.80
CA ILE A 227 3.27 -12.44 -0.16
C ILE A 227 4.39 -12.67 -1.19
N ASP A 228 4.05 -13.12 -2.40
CA ASP A 228 5.01 -13.23 -3.51
C ASP A 228 5.66 -11.87 -3.81
N LEU A 229 4.88 -10.78 -3.88
CA LEU A 229 5.37 -9.40 -4.07
C LEU A 229 6.30 -8.96 -2.92
N LEU A 230 5.84 -9.06 -1.67
CA LEU A 230 6.60 -8.61 -0.49
C LEU A 230 7.94 -9.34 -0.34
N VAL A 231 8.00 -10.63 -0.71
CA VAL A 231 9.24 -11.43 -0.64
C VAL A 231 10.14 -11.19 -1.84
N ARG A 232 9.58 -11.00 -3.03
CA ARG A 232 10.35 -10.77 -4.26
C ARG A 232 11.07 -9.42 -4.19
N ASP A 233 10.35 -8.38 -3.79
CA ASP A 233 10.83 -7.00 -3.83
C ASP A 233 11.42 -6.56 -2.48
N GLY A 234 11.16 -7.33 -1.42
CA GLY A 234 11.79 -7.19 -0.11
C GLY A 234 12.98 -8.14 0.08
N ASP A 235 13.55 -8.12 1.29
CA ASP A 235 14.54 -9.10 1.71
C ASP A 235 13.83 -10.30 2.38
N ARG A 236 14.25 -11.53 2.07
CA ARG A 236 13.80 -12.75 2.77
C ARG A 236 13.99 -12.68 4.28
N TYR A 237 14.98 -11.91 4.75
CA TYR A 237 15.17 -11.66 6.19
C TYR A 237 13.92 -11.06 6.85
N THR A 238 13.13 -10.25 6.12
CA THR A 238 11.90 -9.63 6.64
C THR A 238 10.85 -10.63 7.13
N LEU A 239 10.83 -11.86 6.58
CA LEU A 239 9.93 -12.94 7.00
C LEU A 239 10.20 -13.45 8.42
N ASN A 240 11.41 -13.20 8.93
CA ASN A 240 11.90 -13.70 10.22
C ASN A 240 12.21 -12.59 11.22
N THR A 241 12.09 -11.33 10.79
CA THR A 241 12.17 -10.17 11.68
C THR A 241 11.05 -10.25 12.71
N THR A 242 11.37 -9.93 13.96
CA THR A 242 10.38 -9.82 15.03
C THR A 242 9.95 -8.38 15.23
N ASP A 243 8.68 -8.18 15.58
CA ASP A 243 8.18 -6.90 16.08
C ASP A 243 8.64 -6.62 17.53
N ARG A 244 8.15 -5.53 18.13
CA ARG A 244 8.48 -5.13 19.51
C ARG A 244 8.09 -6.18 20.55
N ALA A 245 7.07 -7.00 20.28
CA ALA A 245 6.64 -8.07 21.17
C ALA A 245 7.41 -9.38 20.93
N GLY A 246 8.39 -9.39 20.03
CA GLY A 246 9.10 -10.59 19.62
C GLY A 246 8.30 -11.44 18.63
N ALA A 247 7.21 -10.92 18.05
CA ALA A 247 6.36 -11.68 17.16
C ALA A 247 6.87 -11.60 15.70
N THR A 248 7.09 -12.74 15.06
CA THR A 248 7.39 -12.82 13.61
C THR A 248 6.10 -12.75 12.78
N PRO A 249 6.18 -12.45 11.46
CA PRO A 249 5.04 -12.54 10.56
C PRO A 249 4.34 -13.91 10.61
N LEU A 250 5.11 -15.00 10.71
CA LEU A 250 4.57 -16.35 10.83
C LEU A 250 3.74 -16.54 12.11
N GLN A 251 4.17 -15.96 13.24
CA GLN A 251 3.42 -16.01 14.49
C GLN A 251 2.11 -15.23 14.42
N LEU A 252 2.16 -14.03 13.81
CA LEU A 252 0.99 -13.18 13.63
C LEU A 252 -0.04 -13.86 12.72
N ALA A 253 0.40 -14.42 11.59
CA ALA A 253 -0.47 -15.17 10.69
C ALA A 253 -1.13 -16.37 11.38
N ALA A 254 -0.37 -17.13 12.18
CA ALA A 254 -0.92 -18.29 12.90
C ALA A 254 -1.85 -17.91 14.07
N SER A 255 -2.01 -16.62 14.38
CA SER A 255 -3.01 -16.14 15.35
C SER A 255 -4.39 -15.95 14.73
N ASP A 256 -4.51 -15.86 13.40
CA ASP A 256 -5.79 -15.74 12.69
C ASP A 256 -6.23 -17.11 12.18
N LEU A 257 -7.40 -17.61 12.59
CA LEU A 257 -7.95 -18.93 12.25
C LEU A 257 -8.08 -19.18 10.74
N ASN A 258 -8.25 -18.13 9.93
CA ASN A 258 -8.50 -18.25 8.49
C ASN A 258 -7.24 -18.07 7.63
N ALA A 259 -6.06 -17.90 8.24
CA ALA A 259 -4.81 -17.60 7.56
C ALA A 259 -4.04 -18.84 7.01
N SER A 260 -4.70 -19.93 6.64
CA SER A 260 -4.03 -21.16 6.17
C SER A 260 -3.20 -20.95 4.89
N GLY A 261 -3.78 -20.24 3.90
CA GLY A 261 -3.09 -19.86 2.66
C GLY A 261 -1.90 -18.93 2.92
N LEU A 262 -2.07 -17.96 3.83
CA LEU A 262 -1.00 -17.06 4.25
C LEU A 262 0.17 -17.82 4.91
N LEU A 263 -0.12 -18.73 5.85
CA LEU A 263 0.91 -19.57 6.48
C LEU A 263 1.67 -20.40 5.45
N ARG A 264 0.96 -21.00 4.50
CA ARG A 264 1.57 -21.76 3.40
C ARG A 264 2.47 -20.86 2.55
N GLY A 265 2.03 -19.65 2.23
CA GLY A 265 2.81 -18.64 1.49
C GLY A 265 4.10 -18.27 2.21
N LEU A 266 4.02 -17.90 3.49
CA LEU A 266 5.18 -17.56 4.32
C LEU A 266 6.19 -18.71 4.38
N LEU A 267 5.73 -19.93 4.64
CA LEU A 267 6.59 -21.12 4.70
C LEU A 267 7.23 -21.45 3.34
N ARG A 268 6.49 -21.28 2.24
CA ARG A 268 7.01 -21.44 0.86
C ARG A 268 8.16 -20.49 0.56
N HIS A 269 8.16 -19.31 1.17
CA HIS A 269 9.18 -18.28 0.96
C HIS A 269 10.32 -18.29 1.98
N GLY A 270 10.32 -19.24 2.91
CA GLY A 270 11.42 -19.44 3.85
C GLY A 270 11.22 -18.78 5.22
N ALA A 271 9.98 -18.50 5.62
CA ALA A 271 9.69 -18.21 7.03
C ALA A 271 10.14 -19.39 7.91
N ASN A 272 10.94 -19.08 8.92
CA ASN A 272 11.59 -20.08 9.76
C ASN A 272 10.70 -20.41 10.98
N LEU A 273 10.35 -21.68 11.09
CA LEU A 273 9.62 -22.25 12.22
C LEU A 273 10.32 -22.01 13.56
N TRP A 274 11.66 -22.04 13.56
CA TRP A 274 12.46 -21.85 14.76
C TRP A 274 12.55 -20.40 15.20
N SER A 275 12.68 -19.48 14.23
CA SER A 275 12.70 -18.04 14.49
C SER A 275 11.35 -17.53 14.98
N ALA A 276 10.26 -18.14 14.51
CA ALA A 276 8.94 -17.90 15.09
C ALA A 276 8.95 -18.25 16.58
N GLY A 277 9.51 -19.40 16.99
CA GLY A 277 9.43 -19.81 18.39
C GLY A 277 7.98 -19.94 18.85
N VAL A 278 7.78 -20.13 20.16
CA VAL A 278 6.44 -20.20 20.74
C VAL A 278 6.07 -18.81 21.28
N PRO A 279 4.94 -18.21 20.87
CA PRO A 279 4.53 -16.93 21.43
C PRO A 279 4.29 -17.10 22.94
N ARG A 280 4.95 -16.27 23.76
CA ARG A 280 4.78 -16.30 25.22
C ARG A 280 3.36 -15.90 25.67
N SER A 281 2.59 -15.24 24.78
CA SER A 281 1.30 -14.63 25.07
C SER A 281 0.23 -14.90 24.00
N SER A 282 0.26 -16.06 23.33
CA SER A 282 -0.75 -16.42 22.33
C SER A 282 -2.13 -16.58 22.97
N ARG A 283 -3.16 -15.95 22.38
CA ARG A 283 -4.57 -16.16 22.77
C ARG A 283 -5.05 -17.60 22.48
N LEU A 284 -4.51 -18.23 21.43
CA LEU A 284 -4.80 -19.62 21.05
C LEU A 284 -4.04 -20.64 21.93
N GLY A 285 -3.34 -20.17 22.96
CA GLY A 285 -2.38 -21.00 23.69
C GLY A 285 -1.22 -21.48 22.80
N ARG A 286 -0.29 -22.21 23.40
CA ARG A 286 0.89 -22.76 22.72
C ARG A 286 0.54 -23.89 21.76
N VAL A 287 -0.39 -24.76 22.15
CA VAL A 287 -0.68 -26.03 21.47
C VAL A 287 -1.39 -25.77 20.15
N GLU A 288 -2.47 -24.98 20.14
CA GLU A 288 -3.25 -24.74 18.92
C GLU A 288 -2.42 -23.99 17.88
N TRP A 289 -1.69 -22.95 18.31
CA TRP A 289 -0.80 -22.21 17.42
C TRP A 289 0.22 -23.15 16.73
N MET A 290 0.87 -24.01 17.52
CA MET A 290 1.89 -24.93 17.00
C MET A 290 1.27 -25.96 16.05
N GLN A 291 0.09 -26.49 16.40
CA GLN A 291 -0.64 -27.42 15.55
C GLN A 291 -0.95 -26.80 14.18
N ARG A 292 -1.44 -25.56 14.14
CA ARG A 292 -1.76 -24.86 12.89
C ARG A 292 -0.56 -24.62 12.00
N VAL A 293 0.57 -24.23 12.60
CA VAL A 293 1.82 -24.04 11.87
C VAL A 293 2.34 -25.38 11.32
N VAL A 294 2.25 -26.45 12.11
CA VAL A 294 2.61 -27.81 11.67
C VAL A 294 1.71 -28.26 10.52
N ASP A 295 0.40 -28.07 10.62
CA ASP A 295 -0.55 -28.45 9.57
C ASP A 295 -0.31 -27.67 8.28
N ALA A 296 -0.07 -26.36 8.37
CA ALA A 296 0.31 -25.54 7.22
C ALA A 296 1.65 -25.99 6.61
N HIS A 297 2.63 -26.38 7.43
CA HIS A 297 3.90 -26.92 6.95
C HIS A 297 3.73 -28.27 6.25
N LEU A 298 2.92 -29.18 6.81
CA LEU A 298 2.60 -30.46 6.18
C LEU A 298 1.85 -30.27 4.86
N ALA A 299 0.89 -29.34 4.80
CA ALA A 299 0.20 -28.97 3.57
C ALA A 299 1.16 -28.40 2.52
N TYR A 300 2.07 -27.50 2.94
CA TYR A 300 3.14 -27.00 2.09
C TYR A 300 4.00 -28.13 1.52
N LEU A 301 4.46 -29.06 2.36
CA LEU A 301 5.26 -30.20 1.91
C LEU A 301 4.48 -31.08 0.93
N ARG A 302 3.20 -31.37 1.19
CA ARG A 302 2.37 -32.18 0.28
C ARG A 302 2.21 -31.54 -1.09
N HIS A 303 1.93 -30.24 -1.16
CA HIS A 303 1.60 -29.56 -2.42
C HIS A 303 2.82 -29.01 -3.16
N ASN A 304 3.82 -28.50 -2.45
CA ASN A 304 4.92 -27.73 -3.05
C ASN A 304 6.23 -28.50 -3.12
N LEU A 305 6.49 -29.47 -2.22
CA LEU A 305 7.77 -30.19 -2.20
C LEU A 305 8.01 -30.91 -3.53
N LEU A 306 7.02 -31.64 -4.05
CA LEU A 306 7.15 -32.33 -5.33
C LEU A 306 7.46 -31.36 -6.48
N ARG A 307 6.81 -30.20 -6.49
CA ARG A 307 7.06 -29.15 -7.51
C ARG A 307 8.46 -28.58 -7.37
N LEU A 308 8.94 -28.33 -6.15
CA LEU A 308 10.28 -27.81 -5.87
C LEU A 308 11.36 -28.84 -6.21
N VAL A 309 11.16 -30.09 -5.82
CA VAL A 309 12.04 -31.22 -6.18
C VAL A 309 12.10 -31.35 -7.71
N ARG A 310 10.97 -31.34 -8.40
CA ARG A 310 10.92 -31.40 -9.87
C ARG A 310 11.60 -30.22 -10.54
N ARG A 311 11.39 -28.99 -10.06
CA ARG A 311 12.06 -27.78 -10.59
C ARG A 311 13.57 -27.83 -10.35
N SER A 312 14.00 -28.27 -9.17
CA SER A 312 15.42 -28.40 -8.82
C SER A 312 16.09 -29.48 -9.66
N LEU A 313 15.43 -30.62 -9.85
CA LEU A 313 15.86 -31.66 -10.80
C LEU A 313 15.97 -31.09 -12.21
N ASN A 314 14.93 -30.45 -12.73
CA ASN A 314 14.94 -29.90 -14.08
C ASN A 314 16.06 -28.87 -14.28
N ARG A 315 16.32 -27.97 -13.32
CA ARG A 315 17.45 -27.03 -13.40
C ARG A 315 18.80 -27.73 -13.35
N ALA A 316 18.98 -28.67 -12.43
CA ALA A 316 20.22 -29.45 -12.32
C ALA A 316 20.46 -30.31 -13.56
N LEU A 317 19.38 -30.75 -14.22
CA LEU A 317 19.39 -31.55 -15.43
C LEU A 317 19.44 -30.73 -16.72
N GLN A 318 19.18 -29.43 -16.67
CA GLN A 318 19.12 -28.56 -17.86
C GLN A 318 20.41 -28.61 -18.70
N PRO A 319 21.62 -28.52 -18.11
CA PRO A 319 22.87 -28.64 -18.89
C PRO A 319 23.03 -30.02 -19.55
N LEU A 320 22.36 -31.05 -19.02
CA LEU A 320 22.45 -32.42 -19.50
C LEU A 320 21.49 -32.68 -20.67
N TRP A 321 20.40 -31.92 -20.75
CA TRP A 321 19.52 -31.93 -21.91
C TRP A 321 20.19 -31.33 -23.15
N SER A 322 21.07 -30.34 -22.98
CA SER A 322 21.94 -29.85 -24.06
C SER A 322 23.02 -30.87 -24.47
N ILE A 323 23.53 -31.67 -23.53
CA ILE A 323 24.56 -32.69 -23.81
C ILE A 323 23.96 -33.96 -24.41
N ARG A 324 22.67 -34.27 -24.19
CA ARG A 324 22.02 -35.45 -24.80
C ARG A 324 21.93 -35.39 -26.34
N ALA A 325 22.23 -34.25 -26.95
CA ALA A 325 22.46 -34.13 -28.39
C ALA A 325 23.86 -34.64 -28.83
N ALA A 326 24.76 -34.89 -27.88
CA ALA A 326 26.14 -35.31 -28.09
C ALA A 326 26.55 -36.41 -27.08
N THR A 327 26.37 -37.67 -27.52
CA THR A 327 27.16 -38.86 -27.14
C THR A 327 27.00 -39.56 -25.76
N ASP A 328 27.64 -40.75 -25.77
CA ASP A 328 27.51 -42.04 -25.09
C ASP A 328 27.47 -42.14 -23.55
N ASN A 329 27.07 -43.34 -23.13
CA ASN A 329 26.64 -43.81 -21.79
C ASN A 329 27.50 -43.46 -20.54
N GLY A 330 28.72 -42.92 -20.68
CA GLY A 330 29.59 -42.57 -19.55
C GLY A 330 29.07 -41.40 -18.70
N ILE A 331 28.41 -40.42 -19.34
CA ILE A 331 27.95 -39.19 -18.70
C ILE A 331 26.81 -39.48 -17.71
N LEU A 332 25.97 -40.48 -17.99
CA LEU A 332 24.82 -40.84 -17.15
C LEU A 332 25.23 -41.27 -15.73
N ARG A 333 26.40 -41.88 -15.56
CA ARG A 333 26.91 -42.28 -14.23
C ARG A 333 27.37 -41.09 -13.40
N GLU A 334 28.01 -40.12 -14.02
CA GLU A 334 28.46 -38.89 -13.33
C GLU A 334 27.26 -37.98 -12.98
N ILE A 335 26.26 -37.95 -13.86
CA ILE A 335 24.97 -37.30 -13.61
C ILE A 335 24.26 -37.90 -12.39
N LYS A 336 24.20 -39.24 -12.29
CA LYS A 336 23.60 -39.95 -11.14
C LYS A 336 24.25 -39.52 -9.81
N MET A 337 25.57 -39.39 -9.80
CA MET A 337 26.33 -38.97 -8.61
C MET A 337 26.08 -37.49 -8.27
N LYS A 338 26.00 -36.59 -9.26
CA LYS A 338 25.72 -35.16 -9.02
C LYS A 338 24.29 -34.89 -8.57
N ILE A 339 23.28 -35.60 -9.10
CA ILE A 339 21.89 -35.48 -8.62
C ILE A 339 21.75 -36.02 -7.19
N ALA A 340 22.36 -37.16 -6.88
CA ALA A 340 22.38 -37.72 -5.54
C ALA A 340 23.07 -36.76 -4.54
N GLY A 341 24.16 -36.10 -4.95
CA GLY A 341 24.83 -35.06 -4.17
C GLY A 341 23.96 -33.82 -3.94
N TYR A 342 23.35 -33.27 -5.01
CA TYR A 342 22.49 -32.10 -4.92
C TYR A 342 21.24 -32.34 -4.08
N MET A 343 20.63 -33.52 -4.19
CA MET A 343 19.44 -33.88 -3.41
C MET A 343 19.75 -34.10 -1.93
N CYS A 344 20.93 -34.64 -1.60
CA CYS A 344 21.38 -34.73 -0.21
C CYS A 344 21.71 -33.35 0.39
N ASN A 345 22.19 -32.41 -0.41
CA ASN A 345 22.50 -31.03 0.01
C ASN A 345 21.27 -30.08 0.00
N ALA A 346 20.24 -30.39 -0.80
CA ALA A 346 19.01 -29.61 -0.88
C ALA A 346 18.02 -29.92 0.25
N ILE A 347 18.25 -30.99 1.02
CA ILE A 347 17.56 -31.22 2.29
C ILE A 347 18.12 -30.20 3.27
N PRO A 348 17.33 -29.18 3.66
CA PRO A 348 17.90 -28.12 4.45
C PRO A 348 18.44 -28.65 5.78
N LEU A 349 19.69 -28.32 6.09
CA LEU A 349 20.38 -28.79 7.31
C LEU A 349 19.64 -28.38 8.59
N TYR A 350 18.73 -27.41 8.53
CA TYR A 350 17.91 -26.96 9.65
C TYR A 350 16.70 -27.85 9.98
N LEU A 351 16.45 -28.93 9.23
CA LEU A 351 15.40 -29.89 9.56
C LEU A 351 15.86 -30.86 10.69
N PRO A 352 14.98 -31.29 11.61
CA PRO A 352 15.31 -32.31 12.61
C PRO A 352 15.84 -33.59 11.97
N ALA A 353 16.83 -34.23 12.60
CA ALA A 353 17.46 -35.44 12.06
C ALA A 353 16.45 -36.54 11.62
N PRO A 354 15.36 -36.82 12.35
CA PRO A 354 14.36 -37.79 11.91
C PRO A 354 13.62 -37.38 10.64
N LEU A 355 13.34 -36.09 10.47
CA LEU A 355 12.66 -35.55 9.29
C LEU A 355 13.61 -35.52 8.09
N ARG A 356 14.88 -35.11 8.29
CA ARG A 356 15.92 -35.22 7.26
C ARG A 356 16.09 -36.66 6.80
N HIS A 357 16.09 -37.61 7.74
CA HIS A 357 16.19 -39.03 7.42
C HIS A 357 14.98 -39.52 6.62
N ARG A 358 13.76 -39.15 7.02
CA ARG A 358 12.53 -39.50 6.28
C ARG A 358 12.50 -38.90 4.88
N ILE A 359 12.83 -37.61 4.72
CA ILE A 359 12.91 -36.95 3.42
C ILE A 359 13.99 -37.60 2.57
N SER A 360 15.18 -37.83 3.12
CA SER A 360 16.27 -38.53 2.43
C SER A 360 15.85 -39.92 1.97
N LYS A 361 15.15 -40.69 2.83
CA LYS A 361 14.62 -42.02 2.50
C LYS A 361 13.60 -41.95 1.36
N ILE A 362 12.64 -41.02 1.42
CA ILE A 362 11.62 -40.84 0.37
C ILE A 362 12.28 -40.41 -0.95
N THR A 363 13.21 -39.46 -0.91
CA THR A 363 13.96 -39.01 -2.08
C THR A 363 14.78 -40.13 -2.69
N ARG A 364 15.45 -40.95 -1.89
CA ARG A 364 16.16 -42.15 -2.36
C ARG A 364 15.22 -43.14 -3.05
N LEU A 365 14.10 -43.49 -2.42
CA LEU A 365 13.11 -44.40 -3.00
C LEU A 365 12.56 -43.88 -4.34
N PHE A 366 12.25 -42.58 -4.42
CA PHE A 366 11.77 -41.95 -5.65
C PHE A 366 12.83 -41.99 -6.76
N ILE A 367 14.09 -41.67 -6.44
CA ILE A 367 15.20 -41.74 -7.40
C ILE A 367 15.39 -43.18 -7.90
N THR A 368 15.43 -44.17 -7.00
CA THR A 368 15.57 -45.58 -7.38
C THR A 368 14.45 -46.01 -8.33
N ALA A 369 13.19 -45.73 -7.99
CA ALA A 369 12.05 -46.09 -8.83
C ALA A 369 12.06 -45.37 -10.21
N ALA A 370 12.46 -44.09 -10.25
CA ALA A 370 12.58 -43.36 -11.51
C ALA A 370 13.73 -43.91 -12.38
N LEU A 371 14.83 -44.34 -11.75
CA LEU A 371 15.94 -44.99 -12.44
C LEU A 371 15.53 -46.33 -13.01
N GLU A 372 14.88 -47.19 -12.23
CA GLU A 372 14.40 -48.50 -12.69
C GLU A 372 13.51 -48.38 -13.94
N ARG A 373 12.61 -47.40 -13.97
CA ARG A 373 11.74 -47.14 -15.14
C ARG A 373 12.48 -46.64 -16.38
N THR A 374 13.63 -45.99 -16.22
CA THR A 374 14.41 -45.48 -17.36
C THR A 374 15.44 -46.50 -17.87
N THR A 375 15.85 -47.44 -17.02
CA THR A 375 16.76 -48.54 -17.39
C THR A 375 16.03 -49.78 -17.88
N ALA A 376 14.77 -49.97 -17.48
CA ALA A 376 13.87 -50.87 -18.16
C ALA A 376 13.55 -50.25 -19.53
N GLY A 377 14.42 -50.47 -20.51
CA GLY A 377 14.15 -50.11 -21.91
C GLY A 377 12.80 -50.67 -22.36
N PRO A 378 12.20 -50.15 -23.46
CA PRO A 378 10.88 -50.57 -23.90
C PRO A 378 10.87 -52.09 -24.10
N GLN A 379 10.29 -52.81 -23.13
CA GLN A 379 10.12 -54.24 -23.22
C GLN A 379 9.00 -54.48 -24.23
N GLY A 380 9.39 -54.77 -25.47
CA GLY A 380 8.60 -55.41 -26.51
C GLY A 380 7.14 -55.01 -26.61
N ALA A 381 6.85 -53.91 -27.31
CA ALA A 381 5.65 -53.86 -28.13
C ALA A 381 5.99 -54.56 -29.46
N CYS A 382 5.86 -55.90 -29.45
CA CYS A 382 5.74 -56.70 -30.67
C CYS A 382 4.28 -57.07 -30.86
#